data_AF-A0A0L8AG53-F1
#
_entry.id   AF-A0A0L8AG53-F1
#
_cell.length_a   1.000
_cell.length_b   1.000
_cell.length_c   1.000
_cell.angle_alpha   90.00
_cell.angle_beta   90.00
_cell.angle_gamma   90.00
#
_symmetry.space_group_name_H-M   'P 1'
#
loop_
_entity.id
_entity.type
_entity.pdbx_description
1 polymer ?
#
loop_
_entity_poly.entity_id
_entity_poly.type
_entity_poly.pdbx_seq_one_letter_code
_entity_poly.pdbx_strand_id
1 'polypeptide(L)'
;MIKSFAFTALLFISFGAFAQIDDSAVANFAKSFSEKNNVPIEEVNAILNKATYQADIIEKISKPAEGTMTWGRYRKIFITDERINAGVEFWKENSETLAKVSADTGVPEHIILGIIGVETYFGRIKGSYKVLDALYTLSFGYPKRSKFFTSELEAYLILAKEEKLDIETTKGSYAGAMGYSQFMPTSYRAYAKSFEDNGTRDLINSPEDAITSVANYLKVHRWEKGEPITSKATMTRKITNLNKQVLKPKNKVSDYTAIGFQPAEKLNANSPATMIILENEQGEEHWFGMNNFYVITRYNHSPLYAMAVYQLAEAVKAKKGKAE
;
A
#
# COMPACT_ATOMS: atom_id res chain seq x y z
N MET A 1 33.54 48.82 47.96
CA MET A 1 33.98 49.14 46.59
C MET A 1 33.19 48.23 45.65
N ILE A 2 32.09 48.75 45.11
CA ILE A 2 31.04 48.00 44.40
C ILE A 2 31.47 47.85 42.94
N LYS A 3 31.62 46.62 42.44
CA LYS A 3 31.82 46.35 41.00
C LYS A 3 30.48 46.06 40.36
N SER A 4 30.06 46.99 39.50
CA SER A 4 28.87 46.93 38.66
C SER A 4 29.04 45.86 37.58
N PHE A 5 28.11 44.90 37.51
CA PHE A 5 28.03 43.93 36.40
C PHE A 5 27.05 44.49 35.36
N ALA A 6 27.56 44.81 34.17
CA ALA A 6 26.76 45.23 33.03
C ALA A 6 25.98 44.01 32.48
N PHE A 7 24.65 44.09 32.52
CA PHE A 7 23.75 43.13 31.90
C PHE A 7 23.74 43.38 30.39
N THR A 8 24.38 42.51 29.62
CA THR A 8 24.30 42.57 28.15
C THR A 8 23.05 41.82 27.72
N ALA A 9 22.03 42.55 27.28
CA ALA A 9 20.84 41.96 26.67
C ALA A 9 21.22 41.33 25.33
N LEU A 10 21.23 40.00 25.26
CA LEU A 10 21.26 39.30 23.98
C LEU A 10 19.89 39.46 23.32
N LEU A 11 19.85 40.24 22.23
CA LEU A 11 18.76 40.19 21.26
C LEU A 11 18.68 38.74 20.74
N PHE A 12 17.59 38.04 21.05
CA PHE A 12 17.18 36.88 20.27
C PHE A 12 16.75 37.38 18.89
N ILE A 13 17.65 37.29 17.91
CA ILE A 13 17.30 37.40 16.50
C ILE A 13 16.44 36.17 16.19
N SER A 14 15.16 36.41 15.94
CA SER A 14 14.23 35.43 15.38
C SER A 14 14.84 34.86 14.10
N PHE A 15 15.21 33.58 14.11
CA PHE A 15 15.56 32.87 12.90
C PHE A 15 14.32 32.83 12.01
N GLY A 16 14.46 33.35 10.79
CA GLY A 16 13.38 33.43 9.82
C GLY A 16 12.71 32.06 9.59
N ALA A 17 11.39 32.09 9.43
CA ALA A 17 10.64 30.97 8.92
C ALA A 17 11.23 30.58 7.55
N PHE A 18 11.94 29.46 7.49
CA PHE A 18 12.20 28.81 6.21
C PHE A 18 10.84 28.53 5.58
N ALA A 19 10.66 28.91 4.31
CA ALA A 19 9.46 28.57 3.56
C ALA A 19 9.26 27.05 3.67
N GLN A 20 8.07 26.63 4.11
CA GLN A 20 7.72 25.22 4.33
C GLN A 20 7.65 24.44 3.00
N ILE A 21 7.68 25.17 1.88
CA ILE A 21 7.63 24.71 0.50
C ILE A 21 8.73 25.43 -0.28
N ASP A 22 9.39 24.72 -1.19
CA ASP A 22 10.34 25.30 -2.16
C ASP A 22 9.58 25.86 -3.37
N ASP A 23 9.31 27.16 -3.38
CA ASP A 23 8.58 27.85 -4.47
C ASP A 23 9.29 27.71 -5.82
N SER A 24 10.62 27.62 -5.82
CA SER A 24 11.38 27.42 -7.07
C SER A 24 11.15 26.03 -7.63
N ALA A 25 11.03 25.01 -6.77
CA ALA A 25 10.67 23.66 -7.18
C ALA A 25 9.23 23.58 -7.72
N VAL A 26 8.29 24.32 -7.10
CA VAL A 26 6.89 24.41 -7.59
C VAL A 26 6.85 25.03 -8.99
N ALA A 27 7.53 26.17 -9.19
CA ALA A 27 7.59 26.85 -10.49
C ALA A 27 8.26 25.98 -11.57
N ASN A 28 9.35 25.30 -11.23
CA ASN A 28 10.03 24.37 -12.14
C ASN A 28 9.15 23.17 -12.50
N PHE A 29 8.42 22.62 -11.54
CA PHE A 29 7.44 21.56 -11.80
C PHE A 29 6.34 22.04 -12.74
N ALA A 30 5.73 23.21 -12.48
CA ALA A 30 4.65 23.75 -13.30
C ALA A 30 5.09 23.95 -14.76
N LYS A 31 6.28 24.53 -14.96
CA LYS A 31 6.88 24.69 -16.30
C LYS A 31 7.12 23.34 -16.98
N SER A 32 7.77 22.40 -16.31
CA SER A 32 8.07 21.07 -16.85
C SER A 32 6.80 20.31 -17.22
N PHE A 33 5.78 20.34 -16.35
CA PHE A 33 4.49 19.70 -16.60
C PHE A 33 3.76 20.35 -17.79
N SER A 34 3.73 21.69 -17.85
CA SER A 34 3.12 22.46 -18.93
C SER A 34 3.74 22.10 -20.29
N GLU A 35 5.07 22.13 -20.39
CA GLU A 35 5.81 21.80 -21.62
C GLU A 35 5.60 20.35 -22.04
N LYS A 36 5.70 19.41 -21.09
CA LYS A 36 5.59 17.96 -21.37
C LYS A 36 4.19 17.52 -21.77
N ASN A 37 3.15 18.12 -21.19
CA ASN A 37 1.76 17.70 -21.37
C ASN A 37 0.94 18.66 -22.26
N ASN A 38 1.57 19.71 -22.80
CA ASN A 38 0.93 20.74 -23.63
C ASN A 38 -0.31 21.36 -22.95
N VAL A 39 -0.16 21.73 -21.68
CA VAL A 39 -1.19 22.39 -20.86
C VAL A 39 -0.73 23.82 -20.58
N PRO A 40 -1.58 24.86 -20.72
CA PRO A 40 -1.21 26.24 -20.39
C PRO A 40 -0.65 26.35 -18.97
N ILE A 41 0.49 27.04 -18.81
CA ILE A 41 1.17 27.14 -17.51
C ILE A 41 0.28 27.82 -16.46
N GLU A 42 -0.61 28.72 -16.90
CA GLU A 42 -1.60 29.40 -16.06
C GLU A 42 -2.60 28.41 -15.46
N GLU A 43 -3.01 27.39 -16.21
CA GLU A 43 -3.91 26.33 -15.72
C GLU A 43 -3.21 25.47 -14.67
N VAL A 44 -1.96 25.09 -14.92
CA VAL A 44 -1.14 24.31 -13.97
C VAL A 44 -0.94 25.10 -12.67
N ASN A 45 -0.56 26.37 -12.78
CA ASN A 45 -0.40 27.26 -11.62
C ASN A 45 -1.73 27.47 -10.87
N ALA A 46 -2.85 27.62 -11.58
CA ALA A 46 -4.16 27.75 -10.95
C ALA A 46 -4.55 26.51 -10.13
N ILE A 47 -4.16 25.31 -10.56
CA ILE A 47 -4.34 24.08 -9.79
C ILE A 47 -3.41 24.06 -8.58
N LEU A 48 -2.11 24.28 -8.77
CA LEU A 48 -1.12 24.21 -7.69
C LEU A 48 -1.36 25.25 -6.60
N ASN A 49 -1.84 26.44 -6.96
CA ASN A 49 -2.21 27.50 -6.02
C ASN A 49 -3.39 27.14 -5.10
N LYS A 50 -4.16 26.09 -5.43
CA LYS A 50 -5.24 25.56 -4.58
C LYS A 50 -4.75 24.51 -3.58
N ALA A 51 -3.53 24.00 -3.76
CA ALA A 51 -2.94 23.04 -2.84
C ALA A 51 -2.55 23.72 -1.53
N THR A 52 -2.89 23.08 -0.41
CA THR A 52 -2.50 23.54 0.92
C THR A 52 -1.41 22.64 1.49
N TYR A 53 -0.32 23.24 2.00
CA TYR A 53 0.70 22.50 2.74
C TYR A 53 0.13 21.93 4.04
N GLN A 54 0.35 20.64 4.30
CA GLN A 54 -0.17 19.92 5.46
C GLN A 54 0.98 19.46 6.38
N ALA A 55 1.25 20.21 7.45
CA ALA A 55 2.38 19.90 8.35
C ALA A 55 2.28 18.52 9.01
N ASP A 56 1.06 18.05 9.29
CA ASP A 56 0.81 16.74 9.91
C ASP A 56 1.14 15.58 8.97
N ILE A 57 1.07 15.78 7.64
CA ILE A 57 1.56 14.80 6.66
C ILE A 57 3.09 14.64 6.78
N ILE A 58 3.82 15.74 6.93
CA ILE A 58 5.28 15.70 7.15
C ILE A 58 5.61 15.01 8.47
N GLU A 59 4.84 15.27 9.52
CA GLU A 59 4.99 14.55 10.80
C GLU A 59 4.79 13.05 10.58
N LYS A 60 3.66 12.64 9.98
CA LYS A 60 3.31 11.22 9.75
C LYS A 60 4.37 10.48 8.93
N ILE A 61 4.87 11.05 7.84
CA ILE A 61 5.88 10.40 6.99
C ILE A 61 7.28 10.41 7.63
N SER A 62 7.53 11.33 8.55
CA SER A 62 8.82 11.44 9.25
C SER A 62 8.86 10.61 10.54
N LYS A 63 7.72 10.10 11.02
CA LYS A 63 7.67 9.24 12.19
C LYS A 63 8.59 8.03 11.98
N PRO A 64 9.62 7.85 12.84
CA PRO A 64 10.37 6.62 12.85
C PRO A 64 9.40 5.48 13.21
N ALA A 65 9.69 4.26 12.75
CA ALA A 65 8.91 3.11 13.20
C ALA A 65 9.03 3.01 14.74
N GLU A 66 7.94 3.24 15.46
CA GLU A 66 7.90 3.16 16.92
C GLU A 66 8.00 1.69 17.36
N GLY A 67 9.19 1.27 17.79
CA GLY A 67 9.48 -0.12 18.11
C GLY A 67 9.35 -1.05 16.90
N THR A 68 9.89 -2.26 17.00
CA THR A 68 9.67 -3.25 15.94
C THR A 68 8.19 -3.67 15.99
N MET A 69 7.43 -3.34 14.94
CA MET A 69 6.07 -3.84 14.79
C MET A 69 6.14 -5.36 14.65
N THR A 70 5.81 -6.09 15.72
CA THR A 70 5.79 -7.56 15.72
C THR A 70 4.57 -8.06 14.93
N TRP A 71 4.66 -9.28 14.41
CA TRP A 71 3.52 -9.91 13.74
C TRP A 71 2.30 -10.01 14.65
N GLY A 72 2.49 -10.36 15.93
CA GLY A 72 1.41 -10.45 16.89
C GLY A 72 0.62 -9.15 17.08
N ARG A 73 1.32 -7.99 17.09
CA ARG A 73 0.68 -6.67 17.15
C ARG A 73 0.02 -6.30 15.83
N TYR A 74 0.72 -6.51 14.71
CA TYR A 74 0.22 -6.18 13.37
C TYR A 74 -1.04 -6.96 13.01
N ARG A 75 -1.05 -8.27 13.31
CA ARG A 75 -2.19 -9.18 13.06
C ARG A 75 -3.46 -8.72 13.76
N LYS A 76 -3.38 -8.28 15.01
CA LYS A 76 -4.52 -7.81 15.83
C LYS A 76 -5.24 -6.59 15.22
N ILE A 77 -4.56 -5.82 14.36
CA ILE A 77 -5.16 -4.64 13.70
C ILE A 77 -6.16 -5.05 12.60
N PHE A 78 -5.89 -6.15 11.89
CA PHE A 78 -6.62 -6.54 10.69
C PHE A 78 -7.52 -7.76 10.90
N ILE A 79 -7.09 -8.71 11.72
CA ILE A 79 -7.82 -9.96 11.93
C ILE A 79 -8.76 -9.82 13.11
N THR A 80 -9.87 -9.09 12.90
CA THR A 80 -10.94 -8.90 13.89
C THR A 80 -12.27 -9.42 13.36
N ASP A 81 -13.17 -9.82 14.26
CA ASP A 81 -14.49 -10.33 13.86
C ASP A 81 -15.30 -9.30 13.08
N GLU A 82 -15.21 -8.02 13.43
CA GLU A 82 -15.90 -6.94 12.72
C GLU A 82 -15.39 -6.82 11.28
N ARG A 83 -14.07 -6.90 11.07
CA ARG A 83 -13.49 -6.82 9.72
C ARG A 83 -13.82 -8.07 8.92
N ILE A 84 -13.80 -9.25 9.54
CA ILE A 84 -14.17 -10.49 8.86
C ILE A 84 -15.64 -10.46 8.43
N ASN A 85 -16.56 -10.04 9.30
CA ASN A 85 -17.99 -9.90 8.97
C ASN A 85 -18.21 -8.92 7.82
N ALA A 86 -17.57 -7.74 7.88
CA ALA A 86 -17.66 -6.78 6.79
C ALA A 86 -17.15 -7.34 5.45
N GLY A 87 -16.14 -8.22 5.48
CA GLY A 87 -15.64 -8.90 4.29
C GLY A 87 -16.62 -9.91 3.71
N VAL A 88 -17.35 -10.65 4.56
CA VAL A 88 -18.42 -11.55 4.12
C VAL A 88 -19.54 -10.74 3.47
N GLU A 89 -19.90 -9.60 4.06
CA GLU A 89 -20.97 -8.75 3.57
C GLU A 89 -20.59 -8.11 2.22
N PHE A 90 -19.38 -7.55 2.13
CA PHE A 90 -18.86 -7.02 0.87
C PHE A 90 -18.74 -8.10 -0.20
N TRP A 91 -18.37 -9.34 0.16
CA TRP A 91 -18.38 -10.46 -0.78
C TRP A 91 -19.79 -10.74 -1.29
N LYS A 92 -20.79 -10.81 -0.41
CA LYS A 92 -22.18 -11.06 -0.80
C LYS A 92 -22.70 -9.99 -1.76
N GLU A 93 -22.46 -8.72 -1.44
CA GLU A 93 -22.86 -7.56 -2.23
C GLU A 93 -22.21 -7.55 -3.63
N ASN A 94 -20.98 -8.05 -3.76
CA ASN A 94 -20.20 -8.00 -5.00
C ASN A 94 -19.93 -9.39 -5.61
N SER A 95 -20.79 -10.37 -5.31
CA SER A 95 -20.54 -11.79 -5.61
C SER A 95 -20.39 -12.06 -7.11
N GLU A 96 -21.22 -11.45 -7.95
CA GLU A 96 -21.15 -11.60 -9.41
C GLU A 96 -19.84 -11.05 -9.99
N THR A 97 -19.46 -9.83 -9.57
CA THR A 97 -18.21 -9.19 -9.98
C THR A 97 -16.99 -10.01 -9.56
N LEU A 98 -16.95 -10.44 -8.30
CA LEU A 98 -15.86 -11.26 -7.76
C LEU A 98 -15.72 -12.57 -8.54
N ALA A 99 -16.83 -13.28 -8.77
CA ALA A 99 -16.82 -14.54 -9.51
C ALA A 99 -16.30 -14.37 -10.94
N LYS A 100 -16.80 -13.36 -11.68
CA LYS A 100 -16.37 -13.05 -13.04
C LYS A 100 -14.88 -12.68 -13.09
N VAL A 101 -14.45 -11.73 -12.27
CA VAL A 101 -13.07 -11.25 -12.23
C VAL A 101 -12.11 -12.38 -11.81
N SER A 102 -12.48 -13.20 -10.84
CA SER A 102 -11.71 -14.36 -10.41
C SER A 102 -11.53 -15.38 -11.54
N ALA A 103 -12.60 -15.67 -12.30
CA ALA A 103 -12.52 -16.55 -13.46
C ALA A 103 -11.55 -16.02 -14.53
N ASP A 104 -11.64 -14.73 -14.86
CA ASP A 104 -10.86 -14.10 -15.94
C ASP A 104 -9.37 -13.87 -15.59
N THR A 105 -9.09 -13.65 -14.31
CA THR A 105 -7.74 -13.32 -13.85
C THR A 105 -7.00 -14.50 -13.24
N GLY A 106 -7.73 -15.49 -12.71
CA GLY A 106 -7.16 -16.58 -11.92
C GLY A 106 -6.77 -16.18 -10.50
N VAL A 107 -7.06 -14.94 -10.09
CA VAL A 107 -6.86 -14.45 -8.72
C VAL A 107 -8.10 -14.83 -7.90
N PRO A 108 -7.97 -15.60 -6.81
CA PRO A 108 -9.13 -16.02 -6.03
C PRO A 108 -9.87 -14.85 -5.37
N GLU A 109 -11.20 -14.95 -5.30
CA GLU A 109 -12.10 -13.93 -4.74
C GLU A 109 -11.68 -13.46 -3.34
N HIS A 110 -11.40 -14.40 -2.44
CA HIS A 110 -10.95 -14.12 -1.08
C HIS A 110 -9.65 -13.32 -1.02
N ILE A 111 -8.73 -13.51 -1.97
CA ILE A 111 -7.46 -12.76 -2.01
C ILE A 111 -7.70 -11.30 -2.42
N ILE A 112 -8.60 -11.07 -3.38
CA ILE A 112 -9.03 -9.71 -3.77
C ILE A 112 -9.65 -9.00 -2.55
N LEU A 113 -10.51 -9.71 -1.81
CA LEU A 113 -11.11 -9.22 -0.57
C LEU A 113 -10.08 -8.97 0.53
N GLY A 114 -9.07 -9.83 0.65
CA GLY A 114 -7.96 -9.64 1.59
C GLY A 114 -7.25 -8.31 1.36
N ILE A 115 -6.97 -7.95 0.11
CA ILE A 115 -6.34 -6.67 -0.25
C ILE A 115 -7.28 -5.52 0.11
N ILE A 116 -8.50 -5.48 -0.44
CA ILE A 116 -9.45 -4.38 -0.21
C ILE A 116 -9.77 -4.23 1.29
N GLY A 117 -9.88 -5.34 1.99
CA GLY A 117 -10.13 -5.41 3.42
C GLY A 117 -8.99 -4.83 4.24
N VAL A 118 -7.73 -5.13 3.91
CA VAL A 118 -6.55 -4.54 4.59
C VAL A 118 -6.41 -3.06 4.24
N GLU A 119 -6.53 -2.69 2.97
CA GLU A 119 -6.30 -1.32 2.49
C GLU A 119 -7.31 -0.31 3.03
N THR A 120 -8.61 -0.63 2.97
CA THR A 120 -9.65 0.37 3.23
C THR A 120 -10.78 -0.10 4.13
N TYR A 121 -10.66 -1.30 4.68
CA TYR A 121 -11.78 -1.92 5.41
C TYR A 121 -13.03 -1.93 4.53
N PHE A 122 -12.89 -2.43 3.30
CA PHE A 122 -13.98 -2.53 2.32
C PHE A 122 -14.61 -1.18 1.97
N GLY A 123 -13.77 -0.15 1.82
CA GLY A 123 -14.20 1.21 1.47
C GLY A 123 -14.64 2.10 2.64
N ARG A 124 -14.71 1.58 3.87
CA ARG A 124 -15.09 2.35 5.06
C ARG A 124 -14.05 3.42 5.43
N ILE A 125 -12.77 3.15 5.14
CA ILE A 125 -11.65 4.05 5.45
C ILE A 125 -10.80 4.22 4.18
N LYS A 126 -11.18 5.16 3.31
CA LYS A 126 -10.45 5.46 2.04
C LYS A 126 -9.42 6.59 2.17
N GLY A 127 -9.34 7.22 3.35
CA GLY A 127 -8.50 8.37 3.62
C GLY A 127 -9.28 9.69 3.67
N SER A 128 -8.65 10.71 4.26
CA SER A 128 -9.28 11.97 4.60
C SER A 128 -8.60 13.20 4.01
N TYR A 129 -7.40 13.05 3.44
CA TYR A 129 -6.61 14.15 2.89
C TYR A 129 -7.03 14.40 1.45
N LYS A 130 -7.09 15.66 1.03
CA LYS A 130 -7.10 15.98 -0.40
C LYS A 130 -5.83 15.42 -1.03
N VAL A 131 -5.98 14.64 -2.11
CA VAL A 131 -4.83 14.01 -2.76
C VAL A 131 -3.88 15.08 -3.30
N LEU A 132 -4.41 16.19 -3.82
CA LEU A 132 -3.63 17.35 -4.24
C LEU A 132 -2.75 17.89 -3.10
N ASP A 133 -3.33 18.16 -1.94
CA ASP A 133 -2.60 18.66 -0.76
C ASP A 133 -1.50 17.69 -0.31
N ALA A 134 -1.81 16.39 -0.26
CA ALA A 134 -0.87 15.36 0.15
C ALA A 134 0.33 15.27 -0.79
N LEU A 135 0.08 15.17 -2.09
CA LEU A 135 1.13 15.04 -3.09
C LEU A 135 1.93 16.33 -3.26
N TYR A 136 1.28 17.50 -3.17
CA TYR A 136 1.95 18.80 -3.17
C TYR A 136 2.90 18.93 -1.97
N THR A 137 2.38 18.68 -0.76
CA THR A 137 3.15 18.72 0.49
C THR A 137 4.38 17.80 0.43
N LEU A 138 4.21 16.58 -0.05
CA LEU A 138 5.30 15.60 -0.11
C LEU A 138 6.27 15.82 -1.27
N SER A 139 5.82 16.44 -2.37
CA SER A 139 6.68 16.80 -3.50
C SER A 139 7.65 17.92 -3.13
N PHE A 140 7.14 18.96 -2.45
CA PHE A 140 7.89 20.21 -2.26
C PHE A 140 8.30 20.47 -0.81
N GLY A 141 7.73 19.76 0.16
CA GLY A 141 8.04 19.87 1.59
C GLY A 141 8.76 18.66 2.19
N TYR A 142 8.98 17.58 1.43
CA TYR A 142 9.66 16.36 1.92
C TYR A 142 10.87 15.92 1.06
N PRO A 143 12.07 16.52 1.27
CA PRO A 143 13.23 16.30 0.40
C PRO A 143 13.66 14.84 0.23
N LYS A 144 13.49 13.99 1.25
CA LYS A 144 13.93 12.58 1.24
C LYS A 144 13.29 11.75 0.11
N ARG A 145 12.06 12.08 -0.29
CA ARG A 145 11.31 11.36 -1.33
C ARG A 145 10.62 12.27 -2.34
N SER A 146 11.02 13.54 -2.41
CA SER A 146 10.40 14.56 -3.28
C SER A 146 10.26 14.09 -4.73
N LYS A 147 11.30 13.48 -5.31
CA LYS A 147 11.27 12.95 -6.69
C LYS A 147 10.15 11.94 -6.93
N PHE A 148 9.94 11.02 -5.99
CA PHE A 148 8.87 10.03 -6.08
C PHE A 148 7.51 10.72 -6.03
N PHE A 149 7.27 11.55 -5.01
CA PHE A 149 5.97 12.22 -4.87
C PHE A 149 5.69 13.23 -5.98
N THR A 150 6.73 13.84 -6.57
CA THR A 150 6.58 14.72 -7.74
C THR A 150 6.09 13.93 -8.95
N SER A 151 6.59 12.69 -9.15
CA SER A 151 6.08 11.81 -10.21
C SER A 151 4.64 11.35 -9.96
N GLU A 152 4.26 11.17 -8.70
CA GLU A 152 2.88 10.85 -8.33
C GLU A 152 1.95 12.06 -8.49
N LEU A 153 2.41 13.27 -8.16
CA LEU A 153 1.68 14.52 -8.39
C LEU A 153 1.42 14.72 -9.89
N GLU A 154 2.45 14.57 -10.72
CA GLU A 154 2.30 14.60 -12.19
C GLU A 154 1.26 13.57 -12.66
N ALA A 155 1.39 12.32 -12.21
CA ALA A 155 0.45 11.27 -12.57
C ALA A 155 -0.98 11.59 -12.09
N TYR A 156 -1.15 12.22 -10.93
CA TYR A 156 -2.46 12.62 -10.41
C TYR A 156 -3.10 13.74 -11.24
N LEU A 157 -2.34 14.75 -11.67
CA LEU A 157 -2.86 15.82 -12.54
C LEU A 157 -3.40 15.24 -13.86
N ILE A 158 -2.69 14.28 -14.45
CA ILE A 158 -3.11 13.60 -15.68
C ILE A 158 -4.31 12.70 -15.41
N LEU A 159 -4.25 11.90 -14.35
CA LEU A 159 -5.32 10.97 -13.95
C LEU A 159 -6.64 11.71 -13.71
N ALA A 160 -6.60 12.86 -13.05
CA ALA A 160 -7.81 13.64 -12.76
C ALA A 160 -8.54 14.04 -14.04
N LYS A 161 -7.81 14.34 -15.11
CA LYS A 161 -8.40 14.61 -16.43
C LYS A 161 -8.90 13.33 -17.11
N GLU A 162 -8.12 12.24 -17.05
CA GLU A 162 -8.48 10.95 -17.67
C GLU A 162 -9.77 10.36 -17.08
N GLU A 163 -9.90 10.37 -15.74
CA GLU A 163 -11.04 9.78 -15.02
C GLU A 163 -12.06 10.81 -14.53
N LYS A 164 -11.91 12.08 -14.93
CA LYS A 164 -12.78 13.20 -14.51
C LYS A 164 -12.90 13.32 -12.98
N LEU A 165 -11.80 13.07 -12.26
CA LEU A 165 -11.75 13.27 -10.81
C LEU A 165 -11.79 14.77 -10.50
N ASP A 166 -12.53 15.13 -9.45
CA ASP A 166 -12.44 16.48 -8.90
C ASP A 166 -11.11 16.62 -8.16
N ILE A 167 -10.17 17.33 -8.78
CA ILE A 167 -8.81 17.48 -8.30
C ILE A 167 -8.74 18.17 -6.92
N GLU A 168 -9.74 18.97 -6.57
CA GLU A 168 -9.78 19.79 -5.35
C GLU A 168 -10.44 19.06 -4.17
N THR A 169 -11.24 18.03 -4.44
CA THR A 169 -12.05 17.36 -3.41
C THR A 169 -11.77 15.86 -3.29
N THR A 170 -11.13 15.23 -4.29
CA THR A 170 -10.78 13.81 -4.24
C THR A 170 -9.88 13.53 -3.03
N LYS A 171 -10.32 12.57 -2.21
CA LYS A 171 -9.65 12.20 -0.96
C LYS A 171 -8.83 10.92 -1.10
N GLY A 172 -7.78 10.84 -0.29
CA GLY A 172 -6.92 9.67 -0.18
C GLY A 172 -6.15 9.65 1.14
N SER A 173 -5.17 8.75 1.21
CA SER A 173 -4.25 8.66 2.33
C SER A 173 -3.35 9.88 2.43
N TYR A 174 -2.65 10.02 3.55
CA TYR A 174 -1.64 11.07 3.74
C TYR A 174 -0.50 11.00 2.70
N ALA A 175 -0.34 9.87 2.00
CA ALA A 175 0.66 9.67 0.96
C ALA A 175 0.08 9.82 -0.47
N GLY A 176 -1.21 10.12 -0.62
CA GLY A 176 -1.88 10.25 -1.92
C GLY A 176 -2.40 8.95 -2.52
N ALA A 177 -2.49 7.87 -1.75
CA ALA A 177 -3.12 6.62 -2.18
C ALA A 177 -4.65 6.76 -2.17
N MET A 178 -5.33 6.24 -3.20
CA MET A 178 -6.73 6.58 -3.48
C MET A 178 -7.66 5.37 -3.49
N GLY A 179 -8.91 5.62 -3.11
CA GLY A 179 -10.02 4.69 -3.35
C GLY A 179 -9.93 3.39 -2.56
N TYR A 180 -10.80 2.44 -2.90
CA TYR A 180 -10.90 1.12 -2.27
C TYR A 180 -9.59 0.32 -2.29
N SER A 181 -8.81 0.51 -3.36
CA SER A 181 -7.58 -0.24 -3.63
C SER A 181 -6.32 0.44 -3.08
N GLN A 182 -6.42 1.68 -2.58
CA GLN A 182 -5.27 2.52 -2.16
C GLN A 182 -4.15 2.54 -3.22
N PHE A 183 -4.52 2.66 -4.50
CA PHE A 183 -3.54 2.87 -5.54
C PHE A 183 -2.95 4.28 -5.46
N MET A 184 -1.62 4.35 -5.54
CA MET A 184 -0.92 5.58 -5.90
C MET A 184 -1.32 5.99 -7.33
N PRO A 185 -1.31 7.29 -7.68
CA PRO A 185 -1.67 7.77 -9.01
C PRO A 185 -0.98 7.04 -10.17
N THR A 186 0.31 6.72 -10.06
CA THR A 186 1.03 5.96 -11.09
C THR A 186 0.49 4.54 -11.25
N SER A 187 0.23 3.84 -10.14
CA SER A 187 -0.41 2.51 -10.14
C SER A 187 -1.84 2.56 -10.67
N TYR A 188 -2.59 3.61 -10.36
CA TYR A 188 -3.93 3.81 -10.89
C TYR A 188 -3.88 3.87 -12.42
N ARG A 189 -3.07 4.76 -12.98
CA ARG A 189 -2.96 4.89 -14.44
C ARG A 189 -2.45 3.63 -15.13
N ALA A 190 -1.55 2.87 -14.49
CA ALA A 190 -0.95 1.70 -15.11
C ALA A 190 -1.79 0.42 -14.99
N TYR A 191 -2.57 0.28 -13.92
CA TYR A 191 -3.16 -1.01 -13.55
C TYR A 191 -4.66 -0.98 -13.27
N ALA A 192 -5.27 0.20 -13.12
CA ALA A 192 -6.71 0.27 -12.95
C ALA A 192 -7.41 -0.26 -14.22
N LYS A 193 -8.55 -0.92 -14.02
CA LYS A 193 -9.43 -1.41 -15.07
C LYS A 193 -10.88 -1.22 -14.65
N SER A 194 -11.71 -0.85 -15.62
CA SER A 194 -13.15 -0.83 -15.44
C SER A 194 -13.66 -2.26 -15.48
N PHE A 195 -14.66 -2.55 -14.65
CA PHE A 195 -15.41 -3.81 -14.72
C PHE A 195 -16.29 -3.86 -15.98
N GLU A 196 -16.83 -2.71 -16.39
CA GLU A 196 -17.64 -2.58 -17.60
C GLU A 196 -16.78 -2.39 -18.85
N ASP A 197 -17.21 -2.96 -19.96
CA ASP A 197 -16.55 -2.76 -21.25
C ASP A 197 -16.67 -1.30 -21.68
N ASN A 198 -15.52 -0.62 -21.87
CA ASN A 198 -15.41 0.82 -22.16
C ASN A 198 -15.90 1.75 -21.03
N GLY A 199 -16.03 1.27 -19.80
CA GLY A 199 -16.34 2.09 -18.63
C GLY A 199 -15.16 2.95 -18.15
N THR A 200 -15.45 3.90 -17.27
CA THR A 200 -14.43 4.63 -16.50
C THR A 200 -13.82 3.70 -15.44
N ARG A 201 -12.62 4.00 -14.97
CA ARG A 201 -11.97 3.22 -13.92
C ARG A 201 -12.17 3.94 -12.59
N ASP A 202 -13.36 3.93 -12.00
CA ASP A 202 -13.66 4.67 -10.77
C ASP A 202 -13.28 3.87 -9.51
N LEU A 203 -12.03 3.98 -9.06
CA LEU A 203 -11.58 3.32 -7.82
C LEU A 203 -12.10 4.01 -6.56
N ILE A 204 -12.69 5.19 -6.69
CA ILE A 204 -13.18 5.98 -5.56
C ILE A 204 -14.54 5.49 -5.12
N ASN A 205 -15.46 5.28 -6.07
CA ASN A 205 -16.86 4.97 -5.77
C ASN A 205 -17.33 3.60 -6.28
N SER A 206 -16.69 3.00 -7.28
CA SER A 206 -17.07 1.67 -7.76
C SER A 206 -16.28 0.56 -7.03
N PRO A 207 -16.93 -0.26 -6.19
CA PRO A 207 -16.30 -1.47 -5.67
C PRO A 207 -15.96 -2.46 -6.79
N GLU A 208 -16.71 -2.50 -7.88
CA GLU A 208 -16.50 -3.40 -9.02
C GLU A 208 -15.20 -3.08 -9.76
N ASP A 209 -14.93 -1.81 -10.03
CA ASP A 209 -13.68 -1.36 -10.63
C ASP A 209 -12.50 -1.60 -9.69
N ALA A 210 -12.70 -1.45 -8.38
CA ALA A 210 -11.67 -1.76 -7.39
C ALA A 210 -11.33 -3.26 -7.36
N ILE A 211 -12.33 -4.13 -7.35
CA ILE A 211 -12.18 -5.60 -7.44
C ILE A 211 -11.42 -5.96 -8.71
N THR A 212 -11.84 -5.42 -9.85
CA THR A 212 -11.24 -5.66 -11.17
C THR A 212 -9.78 -5.19 -11.21
N SER A 213 -9.51 -4.03 -10.65
CA SER A 213 -8.19 -3.40 -10.65
C SER A 213 -7.20 -4.12 -9.72
N VAL A 214 -7.63 -4.55 -8.54
CA VAL A 214 -6.82 -5.36 -7.62
C VAL A 214 -6.44 -6.68 -8.29
N ALA A 215 -7.40 -7.37 -8.89
CA ALA A 215 -7.14 -8.62 -9.58
C ALA A 215 -6.21 -8.43 -10.79
N ASN A 216 -6.41 -7.36 -11.57
CA ASN A 216 -5.51 -7.02 -12.67
C ASN A 216 -4.09 -6.74 -12.17
N TYR A 217 -3.92 -6.00 -11.07
CA TYR A 217 -2.61 -5.72 -10.48
C TYR A 217 -1.87 -7.01 -10.10
N LEU A 218 -2.53 -7.93 -9.40
CA LEU A 218 -1.91 -9.20 -9.03
C LEU A 218 -1.57 -10.04 -10.28
N LYS A 219 -2.47 -10.09 -11.27
CA LYS A 219 -2.25 -10.79 -12.54
C LYS A 219 -1.02 -10.26 -13.29
N VAL A 220 -0.91 -8.95 -13.51
CA VAL A 220 0.24 -8.36 -14.23
C VAL A 220 1.54 -8.51 -13.45
N HIS A 221 1.47 -8.58 -12.12
CA HIS A 221 2.59 -8.89 -11.23
C HIS A 221 2.91 -10.39 -11.13
N ARG A 222 2.37 -11.21 -12.03
CA ARG A 222 2.68 -12.64 -12.20
C ARG A 222 2.10 -13.54 -11.11
N TRP A 223 0.86 -13.27 -10.71
CA TRP A 223 0.05 -14.24 -9.98
C TRP A 223 -0.09 -15.55 -10.77
N GLU A 224 0.11 -16.68 -10.10
CA GLU A 224 0.02 -18.02 -10.67
C GLU A 224 -1.26 -18.70 -10.18
N LYS A 225 -2.21 -18.92 -11.08
CA LYS A 225 -3.51 -19.52 -10.76
C LYS A 225 -3.32 -20.94 -10.20
N GLY A 226 -3.91 -21.19 -9.04
CA GLY A 226 -3.90 -22.51 -8.39
C GLY A 226 -2.62 -22.86 -7.65
N GLU A 227 -1.58 -22.02 -7.73
CA GLU A 227 -0.33 -22.25 -7.00
C GLU A 227 -0.45 -21.81 -5.53
N PRO A 228 0.21 -22.51 -4.59
CA PRO A 228 0.19 -22.16 -3.18
C PRO A 228 0.71 -20.74 -2.94
N ILE A 229 0.10 -20.04 -1.98
CA ILE A 229 0.55 -18.71 -1.54
C ILE A 229 1.64 -18.88 -0.50
N THR A 230 1.33 -19.61 0.56
CA THR A 230 2.24 -19.87 1.67
C THR A 230 1.88 -21.19 2.33
N SER A 231 2.83 -21.81 3.04
CA SER A 231 2.57 -22.94 3.93
C SER A 231 3.28 -22.72 5.25
N LYS A 232 2.61 -23.00 6.37
CA LYS A 232 3.27 -22.99 7.68
C LYS A 232 4.42 -23.99 7.68
N ALA A 233 5.52 -23.65 8.32
CA ALA A 233 6.68 -24.50 8.48
C ALA A 233 6.82 -24.95 9.94
N THR A 234 7.10 -26.23 10.14
CA THR A 234 7.54 -26.79 11.42
C THR A 234 9.01 -27.11 11.36
N MET A 235 9.73 -26.90 12.46
CA MET A 235 11.13 -27.29 12.57
C MET A 235 11.23 -28.73 13.08
N THR A 236 11.96 -29.59 12.37
CA THR A 236 12.28 -30.96 12.85
C THR A 236 13.51 -30.99 13.74
N ARG A 237 14.29 -29.90 13.75
CA ARG A 237 15.48 -29.67 14.57
C ARG A 237 15.75 -28.17 14.67
N LYS A 238 16.59 -27.78 15.64
CA LYS A 238 17.04 -26.38 15.77
C LYS A 238 17.86 -25.96 14.55
N ILE A 239 17.46 -24.88 13.90
CA ILE A 239 18.14 -24.31 12.73
C ILE A 239 19.11 -23.22 13.20
N THR A 240 20.36 -23.29 12.77
CA THR A 240 21.41 -22.30 13.13
C THR A 240 22.03 -21.59 11.93
N ASN A 241 21.69 -22.03 10.72
CA ASN A 241 22.31 -21.60 9.46
C ASN A 241 21.27 -21.09 8.42
N LEU A 242 20.24 -20.38 8.87
CA LEU A 242 19.25 -19.78 7.98
C LEU A 242 19.78 -18.46 7.39
N ASN A 243 19.71 -18.34 6.06
CA ASN A 243 20.04 -17.10 5.37
C ASN A 243 19.10 -15.96 5.78
N LYS A 244 19.58 -14.71 5.69
CA LYS A 244 18.76 -13.52 5.91
C LYS A 244 17.48 -13.58 5.05
N GLN A 245 16.34 -13.31 5.67
CA GLN A 245 15.05 -13.28 5.01
C GLN A 245 15.04 -12.30 3.83
N VAL A 246 14.48 -12.77 2.71
CA VAL A 246 14.20 -11.98 1.50
C VAL A 246 12.77 -12.26 1.04
N LEU A 247 12.09 -11.28 0.46
CA LEU A 247 10.68 -11.45 0.05
C LEU A 247 10.52 -12.23 -1.25
N LYS A 248 11.39 -12.00 -2.23
CA LYS A 248 11.36 -12.75 -3.50
C LYS A 248 11.94 -14.15 -3.28
N PRO A 249 11.21 -15.23 -3.61
CA PRO A 249 11.74 -16.59 -3.60
C PRO A 249 13.02 -16.70 -4.43
N LYS A 250 14.07 -17.27 -3.84
CA LYS A 250 15.38 -17.47 -4.48
C LYS A 250 15.90 -18.91 -4.33
N ASN A 251 15.48 -19.60 -3.28
CA ASN A 251 15.85 -20.98 -3.02
C ASN A 251 14.67 -21.88 -3.35
N LYS A 252 14.89 -23.19 -3.35
CA LYS A 252 13.84 -24.19 -3.50
C LYS A 252 13.28 -24.62 -2.15
N VAL A 253 12.07 -25.18 -2.15
CA VAL A 253 11.51 -25.86 -0.96
C VAL A 253 12.49 -26.89 -0.41
N SER A 254 13.15 -27.67 -1.29
CA SER A 254 14.14 -28.68 -0.93
C SER A 254 15.28 -28.15 -0.05
N ASP A 255 15.73 -26.92 -0.32
CA ASP A 255 16.87 -26.32 0.37
C ASP A 255 16.53 -26.04 1.84
N TYR A 256 15.28 -25.66 2.11
CA TYR A 256 14.78 -25.46 3.47
C TYR A 256 14.46 -26.80 4.17
N THR A 257 13.92 -27.78 3.45
CA THR A 257 13.70 -29.12 4.03
C THR A 257 14.99 -29.83 4.38
N ALA A 258 16.05 -29.63 3.60
CA ALA A 258 17.37 -30.19 3.86
C ALA A 258 17.96 -29.68 5.19
N ILE A 259 17.69 -28.43 5.57
CA ILE A 259 18.15 -27.88 6.84
C ILE A 259 17.22 -28.19 8.02
N GLY A 260 15.95 -28.55 7.77
CA GLY A 260 15.03 -29.08 8.80
C GLY A 260 13.67 -28.37 8.90
N PHE A 261 13.31 -27.51 7.94
CA PHE A 261 11.96 -26.97 7.84
C PHE A 261 11.05 -27.92 7.07
N GLN A 262 9.94 -28.34 7.66
CA GLN A 262 8.94 -29.16 6.99
C GLN A 262 7.67 -28.32 6.74
N PRO A 263 7.18 -28.21 5.51
CA PRO A 263 5.89 -27.55 5.27
C PRO A 263 4.74 -28.41 5.82
N ALA A 264 3.74 -27.73 6.39
CA ALA A 264 2.50 -28.36 6.87
C ALA A 264 1.69 -28.96 5.71
N GLU A 265 1.72 -28.32 4.55
CA GLU A 265 1.12 -28.82 3.32
C GLU A 265 2.17 -29.40 2.37
N LYS A 266 1.79 -30.36 1.53
CA LYS A 266 2.73 -30.95 0.56
C LYS A 266 3.07 -29.93 -0.52
N LEU A 267 4.29 -29.38 -0.47
CA LEU A 267 4.84 -28.52 -1.51
C LEU A 267 5.76 -29.31 -2.46
N ASN A 268 5.84 -28.88 -3.71
CA ASN A 268 6.82 -29.42 -4.66
C ASN A 268 8.23 -28.99 -4.24
N ALA A 269 9.12 -29.98 -4.05
CA ALA A 269 10.49 -29.77 -3.58
C ALA A 269 11.29 -28.81 -4.48
N ASN A 270 11.01 -28.75 -5.78
CA ASN A 270 11.70 -27.88 -6.73
C ASN A 270 11.08 -26.48 -6.88
N SER A 271 9.93 -26.21 -6.27
CA SER A 271 9.29 -24.90 -6.37
C SER A 271 10.14 -23.82 -5.67
N PRO A 272 10.26 -22.62 -6.26
CA PRO A 272 10.87 -21.48 -5.58
C PRO A 272 10.12 -21.13 -4.30
N ALA A 273 10.87 -20.96 -3.20
CA ALA A 273 10.37 -20.52 -1.91
C ALA A 273 11.34 -19.53 -1.24
N THR A 274 10.81 -18.82 -0.25
CA THR A 274 11.59 -18.11 0.76
C THR A 274 11.07 -18.50 2.15
N MET A 275 11.91 -18.39 3.17
CA MET A 275 11.45 -18.56 4.56
C MET A 275 11.04 -17.21 5.12
N ILE A 276 9.76 -17.07 5.44
CA ILE A 276 9.18 -15.92 6.11
C ILE A 276 9.13 -16.23 7.60
N ILE A 277 9.74 -15.35 8.38
CA ILE A 277 9.84 -15.39 9.83
C ILE A 277 8.99 -14.25 10.37
N LEU A 278 8.07 -14.59 11.26
CA LEU A 278 7.12 -13.67 11.85
C LEU A 278 7.21 -13.74 13.37
N GLU A 279 7.63 -12.65 13.99
CA GLU A 279 7.81 -12.57 15.44
C GLU A 279 6.47 -12.34 16.16
N ASN A 280 6.10 -13.24 17.08
CA ASN A 280 4.98 -13.05 18.00
C ASN A 280 5.47 -12.92 19.45
N GLU A 281 4.54 -12.58 20.35
CA GLU A 281 4.76 -12.57 21.80
C GLU A 281 5.24 -13.95 22.32
N GLN A 282 4.80 -15.04 21.69
CA GLN A 282 5.13 -16.43 22.08
C GLN A 282 6.35 -17.02 21.33
N GLY A 283 6.99 -16.25 20.45
CA GLY A 283 8.13 -16.71 19.63
C GLY A 283 7.89 -16.55 18.13
N GLU A 284 8.76 -17.15 17.33
CA GLU A 284 8.76 -17.02 15.87
C GLU A 284 7.84 -18.05 15.19
N GLU A 285 7.03 -17.58 14.25
CA GLU A 285 6.38 -18.42 13.26
C GLU A 285 7.18 -18.45 11.96
N HIS A 286 7.27 -19.62 11.35
CA HIS A 286 7.99 -19.84 10.11
C HIS A 286 7.03 -20.27 9.02
N TRP A 287 7.18 -19.71 7.83
CA TRP A 287 6.29 -19.95 6.70
C TRP A 287 7.09 -20.03 5.40
N PHE A 288 6.79 -21.01 4.56
CA PHE A 288 7.26 -21.04 3.18
C PHE A 288 6.50 -20.00 2.37
N GLY A 289 7.11 -18.86 2.09
CA GLY A 289 6.59 -17.85 1.17
C GLY A 289 6.84 -18.27 -0.27
N MET A 290 5.78 -18.51 -1.04
CA MET A 290 5.84 -18.90 -2.44
C MET A 290 5.78 -17.67 -3.36
N ASN A 291 5.76 -17.88 -4.68
CA ASN A 291 5.65 -16.78 -5.64
C ASN A 291 4.40 -15.93 -5.39
N ASN A 292 3.21 -16.52 -5.20
CA ASN A 292 1.99 -15.75 -4.93
C ASN A 292 2.04 -14.93 -3.64
N PHE A 293 2.74 -15.37 -2.59
CA PHE A 293 3.00 -14.53 -1.42
C PHE A 293 3.86 -13.32 -1.79
N TYR A 294 4.91 -13.53 -2.59
CA TYR A 294 5.70 -12.43 -3.11
C TYR A 294 4.89 -11.47 -3.99
N VAL A 295 3.97 -11.96 -4.82
CA VAL A 295 3.07 -11.12 -5.62
C VAL A 295 2.24 -10.21 -4.72
N ILE A 296 1.73 -10.69 -3.58
CA ILE A 296 1.04 -9.83 -2.60
C ILE A 296 1.98 -8.74 -2.04
N THR A 297 3.25 -9.07 -1.77
CA THR A 297 4.25 -8.07 -1.34
C THR A 297 4.58 -7.02 -2.40
N ARG A 298 4.16 -7.21 -3.65
CA ARG A 298 4.28 -6.17 -4.69
C ARG A 298 3.27 -5.06 -4.49
N TYR A 299 2.18 -5.31 -3.77
CA TYR A 299 1.19 -4.31 -3.41
C TYR A 299 1.72 -3.39 -2.30
N ASN A 300 2.31 -4.01 -1.26
CA ASN A 300 3.07 -3.33 -0.22
C ASN A 300 4.26 -4.21 0.20
N HIS A 301 5.47 -3.65 0.18
CA HIS A 301 6.75 -4.36 0.35
C HIS A 301 7.02 -4.79 1.80
N SER A 302 6.13 -5.60 2.37
CA SER A 302 6.19 -6.05 3.76
C SER A 302 5.68 -7.49 3.90
N PRO A 303 6.41 -8.38 4.60
CA PRO A 303 5.93 -9.72 4.90
C PRO A 303 4.74 -9.71 5.87
N LEU A 304 4.69 -8.74 6.80
CA LEU A 304 3.57 -8.58 7.73
C LEU A 304 2.28 -8.25 6.96
N TYR A 305 2.39 -7.32 6.00
CA TYR A 305 1.28 -6.96 5.14
C TYR A 305 0.76 -8.17 4.35
N ALA A 306 1.65 -8.87 3.65
CA ALA A 306 1.24 -10.01 2.82
C ALA A 306 0.61 -11.13 3.65
N MET A 307 1.11 -11.38 4.86
CA MET A 307 0.50 -12.35 5.77
C MET A 307 -0.85 -11.85 6.32
N ALA A 308 -1.02 -10.55 6.59
CA ALA A 308 -2.30 -10.00 7.03
C ALA A 308 -3.37 -10.11 5.94
N VAL A 309 -3.02 -9.79 4.69
CA VAL A 309 -3.89 -9.99 3.51
C VAL A 309 -4.30 -11.44 3.39
N TYR A 310 -3.33 -12.36 3.42
CA TYR A 310 -3.60 -13.79 3.30
C TYR A 310 -4.49 -14.32 4.43
N GLN A 311 -4.18 -13.99 5.69
CA GLN A 311 -4.97 -14.49 6.82
C GLN A 311 -6.36 -13.84 6.90
N LEU A 312 -6.52 -12.58 6.51
CA LEU A 312 -7.84 -11.95 6.42
C LEU A 312 -8.67 -12.63 5.33
N ALA A 313 -8.08 -12.87 4.16
CA ALA A 313 -8.72 -13.59 3.06
C ALA A 313 -9.22 -14.98 3.49
N GLU A 314 -8.36 -15.78 4.11
CA GLU A 314 -8.72 -17.11 4.59
C GLU A 314 -9.82 -17.06 5.68
N ALA A 315 -9.76 -16.08 6.59
CA ALA A 315 -10.77 -15.93 7.63
C ALA A 315 -12.15 -15.56 7.06
N VAL A 316 -12.20 -14.65 6.08
CA VAL A 316 -13.45 -14.28 5.38
C VAL A 316 -14.02 -15.47 4.63
N LYS A 317 -13.19 -16.19 3.86
CA LYS A 317 -13.57 -17.41 3.14
C LYS A 317 -14.14 -18.48 4.07
N ALA A 318 -13.45 -18.76 5.18
CA ALA A 318 -13.88 -19.74 6.16
C ALA A 318 -15.20 -19.35 6.84
N LYS A 319 -15.44 -18.06 7.08
CA LYS A 319 -16.70 -17.58 7.67
C LYS A 319 -17.86 -17.66 6.69
N LYS A 320 -17.65 -17.28 5.43
CA LYS A 320 -18.65 -17.42 4.37
C LYS A 320 -19.10 -18.89 4.20
N GLY A 321 -18.16 -19.82 4.13
CA GLY A 321 -18.48 -21.24 3.98
C GLY A 321 -19.18 -21.90 5.18
N LYS A 322 -19.30 -21.21 6.32
CA LYS A 322 -20.13 -21.65 7.46
C LYS A 322 -21.54 -21.06 7.44
N ALA A 323 -21.77 -20.03 6.63
CA ALA A 323 -23.05 -19.32 6.51
C ALA A 323 -23.92 -19.85 5.34
N GLU A 324 -23.33 -20.66 4.47
CA GLU A 324 -23.98 -21.45 3.40
C GLU A 324 -24.37 -22.84 3.91
#